data_AF-A0A971V4Y9-F1
#
_entry.id   AF-A0A971V4Y9-F1
#
_cell.length_a   1.000
_cell.length_b   1.000
_cell.length_c   1.000
_cell.angle_alpha   90.00
_cell.angle_beta   90.00
_cell.angle_gamma   90.00
#
_symmetry.space_group_name_H-M   'P 1'
#
loop_
_entity.id
_entity.type
_entity.pdbx_description
1 polymer ?
#
loop_
_entity_poly.entity_id
_entity_poly.type
_entity_poly.pdbx_seq_one_letter_code
_entity_poly.pdbx_strand_id
1 'polypeptide(L)'
;TGCHKAVPRQSDRHEGIEEFEDEVLQELGDYIFISDPHLIEDNGDRFQLGVSFLSDYVASEEMQESKSYYEVIEEFRLAFNDYYSRNPNWIVSKYSYVLVSFYIEPEGLFTTEGSEIFARLSNQGIEERYDNLSTVEYSIRIFPENYQFLTNCEGVRCIYIDEEFSSITEIIDSMPDLSSVYVFDASYVERLSELYPDIAFAECTWFHY
;
A
#
# COMPACT_ATOMS: atom_id res chain seq x y z
N THR A 1 -28.17 16.99 -3.74
CA THR A 1 -27.40 16.13 -4.66
C THR A 1 -26.03 16.73 -4.81
N GLY A 2 -25.10 16.28 -3.97
CA GLY A 2 -23.73 16.80 -3.92
C GLY A 2 -22.95 16.35 -5.16
N CYS A 3 -22.17 17.26 -5.73
CA CYS A 3 -21.37 17.01 -6.92
C CYS A 3 -20.09 16.27 -6.49
N HIS A 4 -19.87 15.06 -7.02
CA HIS A 4 -18.66 14.26 -6.80
C HIS A 4 -17.43 14.98 -7.38
N LYS A 5 -16.25 14.79 -6.78
CA LYS A 5 -15.01 14.89 -7.56
C LYS A 5 -14.75 13.50 -8.12
N ALA A 6 -15.34 13.21 -9.28
CA ALA A 6 -15.09 11.96 -9.98
C ALA A 6 -13.59 11.81 -10.21
N VAL A 7 -13.03 10.63 -9.92
CA VAL A 7 -11.67 10.26 -10.30
C VAL A 7 -11.76 9.64 -11.69
N PRO A 8 -11.38 10.38 -12.74
CA PRO A 8 -11.46 9.89 -14.10
C PRO A 8 -10.28 8.96 -14.41
N ARG A 9 -10.42 8.18 -15.47
CA ARG A 9 -9.28 7.51 -16.10
C ARG A 9 -8.18 8.53 -16.41
N GLN A 10 -6.95 8.14 -16.15
CA GLN A 10 -5.80 9.00 -16.37
C GLN A 10 -5.49 9.13 -17.87
N SER A 11 -5.62 10.34 -18.40
CA SER A 11 -5.35 10.66 -19.81
C SER A 11 -3.95 11.20 -20.06
N ASP A 12 -3.35 11.84 -19.06
CA ASP A 12 -2.06 12.52 -19.16
C ASP A 12 -1.02 11.83 -18.28
N ARG A 13 0.26 12.12 -18.55
CA ARG A 13 1.40 11.59 -17.79
C ARG A 13 2.09 12.70 -17.03
N HIS A 14 2.58 12.36 -15.85
CA HIS A 14 3.27 13.28 -14.96
C HIS A 14 4.77 13.29 -15.27
N GLU A 15 5.33 14.51 -15.36
CA GLU A 15 6.73 14.72 -15.73
C GLU A 15 7.68 13.99 -14.75
N GLY A 16 8.61 13.21 -15.29
CA GLY A 16 9.61 12.45 -14.53
C GLY A 16 9.20 11.04 -14.12
N ILE A 17 7.95 10.64 -14.36
CA ILE A 17 7.44 9.29 -14.10
C ILE A 17 6.64 8.70 -15.27
N GLU A 18 6.67 9.32 -16.45
CA GLU A 18 5.81 8.97 -17.58
C GLU A 18 5.98 7.51 -18.04
N GLU A 19 7.23 7.05 -18.13
CA GLU A 19 7.55 5.67 -18.53
C GLU A 19 7.01 4.65 -17.51
N PHE A 20 7.11 4.96 -16.22
CA PHE A 20 6.55 4.12 -15.15
C PHE A 20 5.02 4.07 -15.24
N GLU A 21 4.39 5.23 -15.43
CA GLU A 21 2.94 5.32 -15.56
C GLU A 21 2.42 4.59 -16.79
N ASP A 22 3.12 4.67 -17.93
CA ASP A 22 2.75 3.92 -19.13
C ASP A 22 2.77 2.40 -18.91
N GLU A 23 3.79 1.89 -18.21
CA GLU A 23 3.88 0.46 -17.89
C GLU A 23 2.76 0.02 -16.93
N VAL A 24 2.52 0.78 -15.85
CA VAL A 24 1.51 0.42 -14.85
C VAL A 24 0.09 0.55 -15.39
N LEU A 25 -0.20 1.65 -16.09
CA LEU A 25 -1.55 1.95 -16.58
C LEU A 25 -1.95 1.09 -17.78
N GLN A 26 -1.02 0.37 -18.41
CA GLN A 26 -1.36 -0.63 -19.43
C GLN A 26 -2.27 -1.73 -18.86
N GLU A 27 -1.98 -2.19 -17.64
CA GLU A 27 -2.74 -3.27 -16.98
C GLU A 27 -3.72 -2.72 -15.94
N LEU A 28 -3.38 -1.60 -15.29
CA LEU A 28 -4.16 -1.06 -14.17
C LEU A 28 -4.97 0.20 -14.48
N GLY A 29 -4.90 0.73 -15.70
CA GLY A 29 -5.53 2.01 -16.08
C GLY A 29 -7.06 2.02 -16.05
N ASP A 30 -7.70 0.85 -15.97
CA ASP A 30 -9.14 0.72 -15.76
C ASP A 30 -9.54 0.74 -14.27
N TYR A 31 -8.58 0.72 -13.35
CA TYR A 31 -8.80 0.58 -11.90
C TYR A 31 -8.26 1.76 -11.09
N ILE A 32 -7.15 2.36 -11.51
CA ILE A 32 -6.46 3.41 -10.74
C ILE A 32 -6.16 4.67 -11.54
N PHE A 33 -5.93 5.74 -10.78
CA PHE A 33 -5.33 6.99 -11.20
C PHE A 33 -4.07 7.21 -10.35
N ILE A 34 -2.93 7.50 -10.98
CA ILE A 34 -1.67 7.82 -10.31
C ILE A 34 -1.59 9.34 -10.19
N SER A 35 -1.35 9.86 -9.00
CA SER A 35 -1.21 11.30 -8.76
C SER A 35 0.22 11.78 -9.04
N ASP A 36 0.36 13.09 -9.25
CA ASP A 36 1.67 13.75 -9.29
C ASP A 36 2.56 13.29 -8.12
N PRO A 37 3.81 12.87 -8.38
CA PRO A 37 4.73 12.48 -7.33
C PRO A 37 5.14 13.72 -6.52
N HIS A 38 5.07 13.61 -5.20
CA HIS A 38 5.51 14.65 -4.28
C HIS A 38 6.87 14.31 -3.70
N LEU A 39 7.77 15.29 -3.79
CA LEU A 39 9.08 15.25 -3.18
C LEU A 39 9.03 16.10 -1.92
N ILE A 40 9.24 15.46 -0.77
CA ILE A 40 9.19 16.13 0.53
C ILE A 40 10.59 16.12 1.11
N GLU A 41 11.22 17.29 1.12
CA GLU A 41 12.51 17.54 1.77
C GLU A 41 12.28 17.73 3.28
N ASP A 42 12.07 16.63 4.01
CA ASP A 42 12.02 16.59 5.47
C ASP A 42 13.24 15.81 6.04
N ASN A 43 13.21 15.35 7.31
CA ASN A 43 14.32 14.63 7.96
C ASN A 43 14.56 13.26 7.30
N GLY A 44 15.13 13.28 6.08
CA GLY A 44 15.35 12.13 5.22
C GLY A 44 14.41 12.16 4.01
N ASP A 45 14.72 13.02 3.03
CA ASP A 45 14.04 13.19 1.73
C ASP A 45 13.11 12.03 1.35
N ARG A 46 11.81 12.30 1.29
CA ARG A 46 10.75 11.33 1.00
C ARG A 46 10.22 11.48 -0.41
N PHE A 47 10.14 10.36 -1.13
CA PHE A 47 9.31 10.23 -2.31
C PHE A 47 7.91 9.76 -1.89
N GLN A 48 6.88 10.53 -2.22
CA GLN A 48 5.50 10.19 -1.93
C GLN A 48 4.68 10.14 -3.21
N LEU A 49 3.96 9.04 -3.41
CA LEU A 49 3.07 8.83 -4.56
C LEU A 49 1.66 8.52 -4.08
N GLY A 50 0.68 9.23 -4.61
CA GLY A 50 -0.74 8.94 -4.37
C GLY A 50 -1.31 8.09 -5.50
N VAL A 51 -2.11 7.10 -5.16
CA VAL A 51 -2.87 6.29 -6.13
C VAL A 51 -4.33 6.29 -5.69
N SER A 52 -5.23 6.76 -6.54
CA SER A 52 -6.67 6.77 -6.25
C SER A 52 -7.38 5.72 -7.08
N PHE A 53 -8.28 4.95 -6.48
CA PHE A 53 -9.15 4.06 -7.24
C PHE A 53 -10.15 4.88 -8.07
N LEU A 54 -10.39 4.46 -9.32
CA LEU A 54 -11.30 5.15 -10.21
C LEU A 54 -12.74 5.06 -9.70
N SER A 55 -13.51 6.14 -9.86
CA SER A 55 -14.91 6.15 -9.43
C SER A 55 -15.76 5.08 -10.12
N ASP A 56 -15.51 4.80 -11.41
CA ASP A 56 -16.21 3.76 -12.15
C ASP A 56 -15.91 2.35 -11.60
N TYR A 57 -14.68 2.11 -11.14
CA TYR A 57 -14.27 0.86 -10.52
C TYR A 57 -14.89 0.71 -9.12
N VAL A 58 -14.82 1.76 -8.30
CA VAL A 58 -15.39 1.78 -6.94
C VAL A 58 -16.92 1.62 -6.97
N ALA A 59 -17.60 2.10 -8.01
CA ALA A 59 -19.05 1.98 -8.15
C ALA A 59 -19.52 0.64 -8.78
N SER A 60 -18.60 -0.21 -9.25
CA SER A 60 -18.92 -1.41 -10.02
C SER A 60 -18.62 -2.69 -9.24
N GLU A 61 -19.66 -3.32 -8.71
CA GLU A 61 -19.58 -4.66 -8.08
C GLU A 61 -18.99 -5.69 -9.05
N GLU A 62 -19.38 -5.66 -10.33
CA GLU A 62 -18.84 -6.57 -11.36
C GLU A 62 -17.33 -6.42 -11.52
N MET A 63 -16.81 -5.20 -11.53
CA MET A 63 -15.37 -4.98 -11.64
C MET A 63 -14.64 -5.42 -10.38
N GLN A 64 -15.22 -5.18 -9.19
CA GLN A 64 -14.64 -5.60 -7.91
C GLN A 64 -14.65 -7.12 -7.72
N GLU A 65 -15.68 -7.82 -8.24
CA GLU A 65 -15.70 -9.29 -8.31
C GLU A 65 -14.64 -9.82 -9.29
N SER A 66 -14.35 -9.08 -10.36
CA SER A 66 -13.34 -9.48 -11.35
C SER A 66 -11.90 -9.27 -10.90
N LYS A 67 -11.65 -8.19 -10.15
CA LYS A 67 -10.35 -7.82 -9.60
C LYS A 67 -10.58 -6.99 -8.34
N SER A 68 -10.19 -7.53 -7.19
CA SER A 68 -10.33 -6.88 -5.90
C SER A 68 -9.35 -5.72 -5.72
N TYR A 69 -9.63 -4.82 -4.77
CA TYR A 69 -8.72 -3.72 -4.44
C TYR A 69 -7.32 -4.22 -4.08
N TYR A 70 -7.23 -5.35 -3.37
CA TYR A 70 -5.97 -5.93 -2.93
C TYR A 70 -5.16 -6.50 -4.09
N GLU A 71 -5.81 -7.13 -5.07
CA GLU A 71 -5.14 -7.58 -6.31
C GLU A 71 -4.59 -6.39 -7.11
N VAL A 72 -5.36 -5.30 -7.23
CA VAL A 72 -4.89 -4.07 -7.88
C VAL A 72 -3.65 -3.50 -7.18
N ILE A 73 -3.66 -3.44 -5.84
CA ILE A 73 -2.54 -2.93 -5.04
C ILE A 73 -1.31 -3.83 -5.21
N GLU A 74 -1.51 -5.14 -5.21
CA GLU A 74 -0.41 -6.11 -5.34
C GLU A 74 0.20 -6.09 -6.74
N GLU A 75 -0.61 -6.08 -7.80
CA GLU A 75 -0.13 -5.92 -9.17
C GLU A 75 0.63 -4.59 -9.34
N PHE A 76 0.14 -3.51 -8.73
CA PHE A 76 0.85 -2.24 -8.71
C PHE A 76 2.22 -2.37 -8.02
N ARG A 77 2.26 -3.00 -6.84
CA ARG A 77 3.49 -3.20 -6.06
C ARG A 77 4.52 -3.97 -6.87
N LEU A 78 4.10 -5.03 -7.56
CA LEU A 78 4.97 -5.84 -8.41
C LEU A 78 5.49 -5.05 -9.61
N ALA A 79 4.61 -4.30 -10.30
CA ALA A 79 5.01 -3.46 -11.43
C ALA A 79 5.97 -2.34 -11.00
N PHE A 80 5.72 -1.70 -9.85
CA PHE A 80 6.63 -0.73 -9.25
C PHE A 80 7.99 -1.35 -8.95
N ASN A 81 8.02 -2.51 -8.30
CA ASN A 81 9.26 -3.18 -7.94
C ASN A 81 10.06 -3.61 -9.17
N ASP A 82 9.40 -4.14 -10.20
CA ASP A 82 10.04 -4.50 -11.46
C ASP A 82 10.65 -3.27 -12.15
N TYR A 83 9.87 -2.20 -12.34
CA TYR A 83 10.34 -0.95 -12.92
C TYR A 83 11.51 -0.37 -12.13
N TYR A 84 11.40 -0.35 -10.81
CA TYR A 84 12.44 0.20 -9.94
C TYR A 84 13.74 -0.61 -10.02
N SER A 85 13.66 -1.94 -10.09
CA SER A 85 14.83 -2.81 -10.22
C SER A 85 15.59 -2.60 -11.54
N ARG A 86 14.87 -2.28 -12.63
CA ARG A 86 15.43 -1.94 -13.94
C ARG A 86 15.96 -0.51 -14.01
N ASN A 87 15.44 0.37 -13.16
CA ASN A 87 15.73 1.80 -13.12
C ASN A 87 16.24 2.27 -11.75
N PRO A 88 17.37 1.73 -11.23
CA PRO A 88 17.82 2.02 -9.87
C PRO A 88 18.11 3.50 -9.63
N ASN A 89 18.51 4.26 -10.66
CA ASN A 89 18.78 5.70 -10.49
C ASN A 89 17.53 6.57 -10.45
N TRP A 90 16.33 6.02 -10.70
CA TRP A 90 15.08 6.77 -10.71
C TRP A 90 14.76 7.35 -9.34
N ILE A 91 14.79 6.50 -8.29
CA ILE A 91 14.49 6.91 -6.90
C ILE A 91 15.72 6.75 -5.97
N VAL A 92 16.59 5.75 -6.15
CA VAL A 92 17.65 5.38 -5.17
C VAL A 92 18.69 6.47 -4.92
N SER A 93 18.89 7.43 -5.84
CA SER A 93 19.96 8.43 -5.65
C SER A 93 19.59 9.64 -4.80
N LYS A 94 18.30 9.84 -4.46
CA LYS A 94 17.83 11.09 -3.83
C LYS A 94 16.95 10.92 -2.59
N TYR A 95 16.31 9.76 -2.39
CA TYR A 95 15.28 9.64 -1.34
C TYR A 95 15.60 8.52 -0.37
N SER A 96 15.43 8.82 0.91
CA SER A 96 15.71 7.91 2.01
C SER A 96 14.52 7.00 2.33
N TYR A 97 13.34 7.37 1.83
CA TYR A 97 12.06 6.71 2.10
C TYR A 97 11.11 6.86 0.90
N VAL A 98 10.43 5.77 0.54
CA VAL A 98 9.41 5.72 -0.50
C VAL A 98 8.08 5.35 0.15
N LEU A 99 7.05 6.16 -0.11
CA LEU A 99 5.70 5.91 0.36
C LEU A 99 4.71 6.00 -0.80
N VAL A 100 3.98 4.93 -1.05
CA VAL A 100 2.83 4.92 -1.96
C VAL A 100 1.57 4.74 -1.13
N SER A 101 0.60 5.65 -1.28
CA SER A 101 -0.67 5.60 -0.57
C SER A 101 -1.82 5.37 -1.55
N PHE A 102 -2.68 4.41 -1.24
CA PHE A 102 -3.89 4.12 -1.99
C PHE A 102 -5.11 4.76 -1.33
N TYR A 103 -5.97 5.38 -2.13
CA TYR A 103 -7.12 6.12 -1.68
C TYR A 103 -8.40 5.67 -2.36
N ILE A 104 -9.47 5.58 -1.58
CA ILE A 104 -10.83 5.67 -2.11
C ILE A 104 -11.30 7.10 -1.84
N GLU A 105 -11.53 7.88 -2.89
CA GLU A 105 -12.09 9.22 -2.75
C GLU A 105 -13.54 9.11 -2.23
N PRO A 106 -13.91 9.85 -1.18
CA PRO A 106 -15.20 9.68 -0.53
C PRO A 106 -16.36 10.07 -1.45
N GLU A 107 -17.52 9.44 -1.26
CA GLU A 107 -18.77 9.95 -1.81
C GLU A 107 -19.18 11.25 -1.09
N GLY A 108 -18.83 12.41 -1.67
CA GLY A 108 -19.33 13.72 -1.25
C GLY A 108 -18.27 14.70 -0.75
N LEU A 109 -18.72 15.91 -0.42
CA LEU A 109 -17.89 17.06 -0.02
C LEU A 109 -17.20 16.81 1.32
N PHE A 110 -15.98 16.28 1.28
CA PHE A 110 -14.99 16.57 2.30
C PHE A 110 -13.78 17.23 1.64
N THR A 111 -13.26 18.26 2.31
CA THR A 111 -12.00 18.90 2.00
C THR A 111 -10.87 17.86 2.06
N THR A 112 -9.65 18.22 1.67
CA THR A 112 -8.40 17.41 1.66
C THR A 112 -8.09 16.51 2.89
N GLU A 113 -8.94 16.51 3.92
CA GLU A 113 -8.99 15.62 5.09
C GLU A 113 -9.96 14.42 4.91
N GLY A 114 -10.56 14.24 3.73
CA GLY A 114 -11.67 13.30 3.49
C GLY A 114 -11.36 12.02 2.72
N SER A 115 -10.15 11.83 2.18
CA SER A 115 -9.79 10.58 1.50
C SER A 115 -9.46 9.50 2.53
N GLU A 116 -10.14 8.35 2.41
CA GLU A 116 -9.84 7.20 3.25
C GLU A 116 -8.64 6.46 2.65
N ILE A 117 -7.55 6.37 3.43
CA ILE A 117 -6.37 5.61 3.04
C ILE A 117 -6.74 4.13 3.12
N PHE A 118 -6.75 3.48 1.97
CA PHE A 118 -7.03 2.06 1.84
C PHE A 118 -5.80 1.22 2.15
N ALA A 119 -4.64 1.63 1.63
CA ALA A 119 -3.39 0.93 1.88
C ALA A 119 -2.19 1.89 1.77
N ARG A 120 -1.08 1.48 2.39
CA ARG A 120 0.23 2.10 2.18
C ARG A 120 1.25 1.03 1.84
N LEU A 121 2.08 1.33 0.85
CA LEU A 121 3.24 0.55 0.48
C LEU A 121 4.49 1.38 0.76
N SER A 122 5.51 0.77 1.33
CA SER A 122 6.78 1.46 1.54
C SER A 122 7.98 0.52 1.48
N ASN A 123 9.16 1.11 1.53
CA ASN A 123 10.43 0.40 1.61
C ASN A 123 11.05 0.42 3.02
N GLN A 124 10.27 0.78 4.05
CA GLN A 124 10.75 0.93 5.42
C GLN A 124 10.14 -0.16 6.30
N GLY A 125 10.97 -1.00 6.91
CA GLY A 125 10.58 -1.93 7.98
C GLY A 125 10.86 -1.35 9.37
N ILE A 126 10.75 -2.20 10.40
CA ILE A 126 10.99 -1.84 11.81
C ILE A 126 12.40 -1.27 12.02
N GLU A 127 13.41 -2.06 11.63
CA GLU A 127 14.82 -1.72 11.80
C GLU A 127 15.57 -1.67 10.47
N GLU A 128 14.95 -2.18 9.40
CA GLU A 128 15.56 -2.33 8.09
C GLU A 128 14.92 -1.41 7.04
N ARG A 129 15.69 -1.12 5.99
CA ARG A 129 15.20 -0.52 4.76
C ARG A 129 15.38 -1.52 3.64
N TYR A 130 14.38 -1.58 2.78
CA TYR A 130 14.34 -2.46 1.62
C TYR A 130 14.66 -1.67 0.34
N ASP A 131 15.17 -2.39 -0.66
CA ASP A 131 15.47 -1.83 -1.98
C ASP A 131 14.22 -1.80 -2.89
N ASN A 132 13.03 -2.04 -2.32
CA ASN A 132 11.76 -2.21 -3.03
C ASN A 132 10.57 -1.96 -2.07
N LEU A 133 9.35 -1.92 -2.62
CA LEU A 133 8.12 -1.90 -1.84
C LEU A 133 7.85 -3.30 -1.27
N SER A 134 8.40 -3.53 -0.08
CA SER A 134 8.28 -4.78 0.68
C SER A 134 7.58 -4.59 2.03
N THR A 135 7.20 -3.36 2.37
CA THR A 135 6.37 -3.07 3.54
C THR A 135 4.95 -2.73 3.10
N VAL A 136 3.97 -3.37 3.70
CA VAL A 136 2.55 -3.18 3.37
C VAL A 136 1.73 -2.85 4.62
N GLU A 137 0.81 -1.91 4.47
CA GLU A 137 -0.20 -1.56 5.45
C GLU A 137 -1.55 -1.60 4.73
N TYR A 138 -2.47 -2.42 5.21
CA TYR A 138 -3.79 -2.55 4.63
C TYR A 138 -4.85 -2.12 5.63
N SER A 139 -5.81 -1.33 5.19
CA SER A 139 -6.98 -0.97 5.99
C SER A 139 -8.01 -2.10 5.94
N ILE A 140 -7.69 -3.20 6.63
CA ILE A 140 -8.45 -4.46 6.64
C ILE A 140 -9.90 -4.23 7.12
N ARG A 141 -10.09 -3.27 8.01
CA ARG A 141 -11.38 -2.93 8.61
C ARG A 141 -12.43 -2.44 7.63
N ILE A 142 -12.03 -1.93 6.46
CA ILE A 142 -12.96 -1.40 5.46
C ILE A 142 -13.59 -2.54 4.64
N PHE A 143 -12.83 -3.61 4.35
CA PHE A 143 -13.29 -4.76 3.56
C PHE A 143 -12.67 -6.08 4.06
N PRO A 144 -13.14 -6.60 5.20
CA PRO A 144 -12.56 -7.79 5.83
C PRO A 144 -12.74 -9.07 5.00
N GLU A 145 -13.79 -9.14 4.17
CA GLU A 145 -14.07 -10.27 3.27
C GLU A 145 -12.96 -10.52 2.23
N ASN A 146 -12.17 -9.49 1.92
CA ASN A 146 -11.11 -9.56 0.92
C ASN A 146 -9.74 -9.83 1.55
N TYR A 147 -9.68 -10.02 2.87
CA TYR A 147 -8.44 -10.31 3.59
C TYR A 147 -7.75 -11.59 3.09
N GLN A 148 -8.53 -12.57 2.62
CA GLN A 148 -8.01 -13.81 2.03
C GLN A 148 -7.07 -13.57 0.84
N PHE A 149 -7.20 -12.44 0.13
CA PHE A 149 -6.34 -12.10 -1.01
C PHE A 149 -4.95 -11.60 -0.59
N LEU A 150 -4.73 -11.34 0.70
CA LEU A 150 -3.41 -11.08 1.27
C LEU A 150 -2.62 -12.36 1.56
N THR A 151 -3.28 -13.52 1.51
CA THR A 151 -2.58 -14.80 1.70
C THR A 151 -1.70 -15.09 0.49
N ASN A 152 -0.40 -15.32 0.73
CA ASN A 152 0.64 -15.63 -0.26
C ASN A 152 1.18 -14.47 -1.12
N CYS A 153 1.15 -13.21 -0.64
CA CYS A 153 1.89 -12.13 -1.30
C CYS A 153 3.41 -12.34 -1.18
N GLU A 154 4.06 -12.81 -2.24
CA GLU A 154 5.52 -13.02 -2.28
C GLU A 154 6.29 -11.70 -2.22
N GLY A 155 7.42 -11.69 -1.52
CA GLY A 155 8.30 -10.53 -1.40
C GLY A 155 7.81 -9.43 -0.45
N VAL A 156 6.69 -9.63 0.26
CA VAL A 156 6.31 -8.80 1.41
C VAL A 156 7.15 -9.23 2.62
N ARG A 157 7.92 -8.28 3.17
CA ARG A 157 8.86 -8.52 4.28
C ARG A 157 8.45 -7.84 5.57
N CYS A 158 7.58 -6.84 5.49
CA CYS A 158 7.02 -6.14 6.64
C CYS A 158 5.53 -5.89 6.45
N ILE A 159 4.74 -6.09 7.50
CA ILE A 159 3.30 -5.78 7.49
C ILE A 159 2.86 -5.09 8.78
N TYR A 160 1.87 -4.21 8.65
CA TYR A 160 1.11 -3.64 9.77
C TYR A 160 -0.21 -4.40 9.91
N ILE A 161 -0.49 -4.95 11.10
CA ILE A 161 -1.70 -5.74 11.34
C ILE A 161 -2.44 -5.21 12.58
N ASP A 162 -3.67 -4.74 12.37
CA ASP A 162 -4.60 -4.26 13.40
C ASP A 162 -5.78 -5.23 13.56
N GLU A 163 -5.48 -6.45 14.02
CA GLU A 163 -6.43 -7.57 14.13
C GLU A 163 -6.28 -8.31 15.46
N GLU A 164 -7.24 -9.19 15.75
CA GLU A 164 -7.19 -10.11 16.88
C GLU A 164 -6.03 -11.12 16.73
N PHE A 165 -5.51 -11.60 17.86
CA PHE A 165 -4.33 -12.47 17.91
C PHE A 165 -4.39 -13.70 16.99
N SER A 166 -5.55 -14.37 16.89
CA SER A 166 -5.69 -15.56 16.04
C SER A 166 -5.56 -15.22 14.56
N SER A 167 -6.16 -14.11 14.13
CA SER A 167 -6.04 -13.63 12.76
C SER A 167 -4.58 -13.29 12.45
N ILE A 168 -3.89 -12.57 13.35
CA ILE A 168 -2.46 -12.25 13.17
C ILE A 168 -1.61 -13.50 12.87
N THR A 169 -1.82 -14.60 13.59
CA THR A 169 -1.05 -15.82 13.34
C THR A 169 -1.35 -16.46 11.97
N GLU A 170 -2.62 -16.46 11.54
CA GLU A 170 -3.00 -16.98 10.21
C GLU A 170 -2.37 -16.15 9.08
N ILE A 171 -2.25 -14.83 9.30
CA ILE A 171 -1.63 -13.88 8.37
C ILE A 171 -0.16 -14.20 8.22
N ILE A 172 0.56 -14.28 9.34
CA ILE A 172 1.98 -14.57 9.38
C ILE A 172 2.28 -15.88 8.66
N ASP A 173 1.51 -16.94 8.97
CA ASP A 173 1.68 -18.25 8.37
C ASP A 173 1.44 -18.26 6.85
N SER A 174 0.69 -17.29 6.33
CA SER A 174 0.36 -17.17 4.91
C SER A 174 1.36 -16.32 4.10
N MET A 175 2.29 -15.64 4.74
CA MET A 175 3.25 -14.73 4.08
C MET A 175 4.68 -15.23 4.28
N PRO A 176 5.25 -15.97 3.32
CA PRO A 176 6.47 -16.75 3.52
C PRO A 176 7.74 -15.90 3.69
N ASP A 177 7.74 -14.65 3.23
CA ASP A 177 8.92 -13.78 3.21
C ASP A 177 8.96 -12.75 4.36
N LEU A 178 8.00 -12.80 5.29
CA LEU A 178 7.95 -11.86 6.42
C LEU A 178 9.20 -11.98 7.29
N SER A 179 9.89 -10.86 7.48
CA SER A 179 10.95 -10.70 8.49
C SER A 179 10.54 -9.78 9.63
N SER A 180 9.47 -9.01 9.47
CA SER A 180 9.02 -8.06 10.49
C SER A 180 7.50 -7.84 10.47
N VAL A 181 6.91 -7.57 11.64
CA VAL A 181 5.47 -7.31 11.79
C VAL A 181 5.25 -6.22 12.84
N TYR A 182 4.48 -5.20 12.45
CA TYR A 182 3.93 -4.23 13.39
C TYR A 182 2.55 -4.67 13.85
N VAL A 183 2.35 -4.68 15.17
CA VAL A 183 1.04 -4.96 15.80
C VAL A 183 0.56 -3.74 16.58
N PHE A 184 -0.75 -3.56 16.69
CA PHE A 184 -1.32 -2.39 17.39
C PHE A 184 -1.55 -2.65 18.89
N ASP A 185 -1.64 -3.91 19.30
CA ASP A 185 -1.69 -4.31 20.71
C ASP A 185 -0.30 -4.74 21.18
N ALA A 186 0.34 -3.90 22.01
CA ALA A 186 1.65 -4.18 22.60
C ALA A 186 1.70 -5.50 23.39
N SER A 187 0.57 -5.98 23.92
CA SER A 187 0.50 -7.24 24.66
C SER A 187 0.77 -8.47 23.79
N TYR A 188 0.71 -8.33 22.45
CA TYR A 188 0.96 -9.42 21.52
C TYR A 188 2.44 -9.59 21.20
N VAL A 189 3.26 -8.54 21.34
CA VAL A 189 4.67 -8.53 20.91
C VAL A 189 5.48 -9.68 21.52
N GLU A 190 5.45 -9.83 22.85
CA GLU A 190 6.21 -10.89 23.55
C GLU A 190 5.72 -12.29 23.12
N ARG A 191 4.39 -12.48 23.09
CA ARG A 191 3.78 -13.77 22.72
C ARG A 191 4.07 -14.17 21.27
N LEU A 192 4.04 -13.22 20.34
CA LEU A 192 4.35 -13.46 18.94
C LEU A 192 5.85 -13.72 18.73
N SER A 193 6.71 -13.00 19.44
CA SER A 193 8.17 -13.22 19.40
C SER A 193 8.56 -14.62 19.89
N GLU A 194 7.83 -15.18 20.87
CA GLU A 194 8.03 -16.57 21.31
C GLU A 194 7.57 -17.59 20.26
N LEU A 195 6.49 -17.32 19.53
CA LEU A 195 5.94 -18.21 18.51
C LEU A 195 6.74 -18.17 17.19
N TYR A 196 7.21 -16.99 16.80
CA TYR A 196 7.91 -16.74 15.54
C TYR A 196 9.27 -16.08 15.81
N PRO A 197 10.27 -16.83 16.31
CA PRO A 197 11.54 -16.26 16.76
C PRO A 197 12.39 -15.65 15.65
N ASP A 198 12.10 -15.97 14.38
CA ASP A 198 12.81 -15.45 13.21
C ASP A 198 12.18 -14.16 12.64
N ILE A 199 11.07 -13.69 13.23
CA ILE A 199 10.36 -12.47 12.82
C ILE A 199 10.52 -11.40 13.90
N ALA A 200 10.87 -10.18 13.49
CA ALA A 200 10.92 -9.03 14.39
C ALA A 200 9.51 -8.46 14.63
N PHE A 201 9.15 -8.23 15.89
CA PHE A 201 7.86 -7.64 16.26
C PHE A 201 8.03 -6.29 16.93
N ALA A 202 7.17 -5.33 16.60
CA ALA A 202 7.10 -4.05 17.28
C ALA A 202 5.64 -3.55 17.41
N GLU A 203 5.39 -2.74 18.42
CA GLU A 203 4.15 -1.98 18.54
C GLU A 203 4.10 -0.88 17.47
N CYS A 204 2.97 -0.73 16.78
CA CYS A 204 2.71 0.42 15.93
C CYS A 204 2.31 1.64 16.79
N THR A 205 3.24 2.56 17.02
CA THR A 205 3.02 3.74 17.87
C THR A 205 2.52 4.99 17.13
N TRP A 206 2.29 4.89 15.81
CA TRP A 206 2.05 6.05 14.94
C TRP A 206 0.57 6.23 14.54
N PHE A 207 -0.31 5.38 15.05
CA PHE A 207 -1.74 5.47 14.87
C PHE A 207 -2.43 5.82 16.19
N HIS A 208 -2.82 7.08 16.31
CA HIS A 208 -3.90 7.47 17.21
C HIS A 208 -4.97 8.13 16.35
N TYR A 209 -6.09 7.42 16.16
CA TYR A 209 -7.36 8.01 15.71
C TYR A 209 -7.81 9.10 16.69
#